data_AF-A0A2N7QVM8-F1
#
_entry.id   AF-A0A2N7QVM8-F1
#
_cell.length_a   1.000
_cell.length_b   1.000
_cell.length_c   1.000
_cell.angle_alpha   90.00
_cell.angle_beta   90.00
_cell.angle_gamma   90.00
#
_symmetry.space_group_name_H-M   'P 1'
#
loop_
_entity.id
_entity.type
_entity.pdbx_description
1 polymer ?
#
loop_
_entity_poly.entity_id
_entity_poly.type
_entity_poly.pdbx_seq_one_letter_code
_entity_poly.pdbx_strand_id
1 'polypeptide(L)'
;MRIDEPFLQPSSNRPPLFDGMHEELATLTIQCHGCGRHLQQNVLSFVSVAGQWFRELPTNDREEIVRTFGCEVSEYDGHPIVRAHGGGQPYFGPVLCGDCSTIHLIYLNFFEKQPARYVAVLQGAARIEV
;
A
#
# COMPACT_ATOMS: atom_id res chain seq x y z
N MET A 1 -15.92 -0.69 6.12
CA MET A 1 -15.13 -1.83 5.60
C MET A 1 -14.66 -2.66 6.80
N ARG A 2 -14.34 -3.95 6.64
CA ARG A 2 -13.67 -4.73 7.69
C ARG A 2 -12.28 -5.15 7.24
N ILE A 3 -11.27 -4.84 8.06
CA ILE A 3 -9.88 -5.21 7.81
C ILE A 3 -9.49 -6.35 8.75
N ASP A 4 -8.98 -7.44 8.18
CA ASP A 4 -8.43 -8.53 8.99
C ASP A 4 -7.03 -8.19 9.50
N GLU A 5 -6.52 -9.01 10.42
CA GLU A 5 -5.14 -8.87 10.89
C GLU A 5 -4.16 -8.90 9.70
N PRO A 6 -3.26 -7.91 9.60
CA PRO A 6 -2.28 -7.88 8.51
C PRO A 6 -1.39 -9.13 8.54
N PHE A 7 -1.44 -9.93 7.47
CA PHE A 7 -0.52 -11.04 7.26
C PHE A 7 0.88 -10.56 6.87
N LEU A 8 1.02 -9.28 6.53
CA LEU A 8 2.29 -8.60 6.37
C LEU A 8 2.27 -7.29 7.16
N GLN A 9 2.97 -7.28 8.30
CA GLN A 9 3.06 -6.12 9.19
C GLN A 9 4.10 -5.10 8.71
N PRO A 10 3.89 -3.78 8.87
CA PRO A 10 4.89 -2.76 8.54
C PRO A 10 6.22 -2.87 9.27
N SER A 11 7.30 -2.48 8.59
CA SER A 11 8.64 -2.49 9.17
C SER A 11 9.54 -1.43 8.53
N SER A 12 10.27 -0.69 9.36
CA SER A 12 11.28 0.29 8.92
C SER A 12 12.47 -0.33 8.18
N ASN A 13 12.72 -1.64 8.36
CA ASN A 13 13.86 -2.35 7.78
C ASN A 13 13.49 -3.21 6.57
N ARG A 14 12.31 -2.97 5.97
CA ARG A 14 11.86 -3.78 4.86
C ARG A 14 12.70 -3.54 3.60
N PRO A 15 13.24 -4.59 2.95
CA PRO A 15 13.92 -4.42 1.68
C PRO A 15 12.94 -3.92 0.60
N PRO A 16 13.42 -3.13 -0.36
CA PRO A 16 12.62 -2.72 -1.48
C PRO A 16 12.26 -3.91 -2.37
N LEU A 17 11.04 -3.91 -2.90
CA LEU A 17 10.64 -4.82 -3.98
C LEU A 17 11.16 -4.34 -5.34
N PHE A 18 11.46 -3.05 -5.44
CA PHE A 18 12.08 -2.44 -6.60
C PHE A 18 12.98 -1.29 -6.14
N ASP A 19 14.17 -1.24 -6.72
CA ASP A 19 15.13 -0.17 -6.44
C ASP A 19 16.01 0.06 -7.68
N GLY A 20 15.58 0.98 -8.56
CA GLY A 20 16.20 1.16 -9.87
C GLY A 20 15.80 2.45 -10.58
N MET A 21 16.36 2.67 -11.78
CA MET A 21 16.16 3.90 -12.56
C MET A 21 14.89 3.89 -13.44
N HIS A 22 14.33 2.70 -13.67
CA HIS A 22 13.23 2.47 -14.62
C HIS A 22 11.94 2.10 -13.87
N GLU A 23 11.20 3.10 -13.38
CA GLU A 23 9.98 2.89 -12.58
C GLU A 23 8.91 2.04 -13.29
N GLU A 24 8.90 2.04 -14.62
CA GLU A 24 8.01 1.21 -15.44
C GLU A 24 8.20 -0.30 -15.21
N LEU A 25 9.39 -0.71 -14.73
CA LEU A 25 9.72 -2.10 -14.40
C LEU A 25 9.30 -2.49 -12.98
N ALA A 26 8.90 -1.54 -12.14
CA ALA A 26 8.52 -1.81 -10.76
C ALA A 26 7.24 -2.64 -10.69
N THR A 27 7.33 -3.82 -10.08
CA THR A 27 6.23 -4.79 -10.00
C THR A 27 5.90 -5.12 -8.55
N LEU A 28 4.68 -4.83 -8.12
CA LEU A 28 4.12 -5.31 -6.87
C LEU A 28 3.82 -6.80 -7.03
N THR A 29 4.45 -7.62 -6.18
CA THR A 29 4.17 -9.06 -6.10
C THR A 29 3.74 -9.42 -4.69
N ILE A 30 2.58 -10.06 -4.55
CA ILE A 30 2.08 -10.59 -3.27
C ILE A 30 1.54 -12.00 -3.44
N GLN A 31 1.60 -12.80 -2.38
CA GLN A 31 0.88 -14.06 -2.35
C GLN A 31 -0.56 -13.81 -1.88
N CYS A 32 -1.54 -14.25 -2.65
CA CYS A 32 -2.95 -14.16 -2.29
C CYS A 32 -3.22 -14.98 -1.04
N HIS A 33 -3.82 -14.36 -0.02
CA HIS A 33 -4.14 -15.04 1.24
C HIS A 33 -5.25 -16.10 1.08
N GLY A 34 -6.19 -15.90 0.14
CA GLY A 34 -7.28 -16.86 -0.11
C GLY A 34 -6.87 -18.14 -0.83
N CYS A 35 -6.13 -18.05 -1.94
CA CYS A 35 -5.80 -19.21 -2.79
C CYS A 35 -4.30 -19.53 -2.91
N GLY A 36 -3.42 -18.73 -2.29
CA GLY A 36 -1.97 -18.95 -2.32
C GLY A 36 -1.26 -18.62 -3.64
N ARG A 37 -1.99 -18.16 -4.68
CA ARG A 37 -1.40 -17.75 -5.96
C ARG A 37 -0.69 -16.40 -5.86
N HIS A 38 0.33 -16.20 -6.68
CA HIS A 38 1.01 -14.91 -6.76
C HIS A 38 0.19 -13.93 -7.60
N LEU A 39 -0.06 -12.77 -7.03
CA LEU A 39 -0.65 -11.62 -7.72
C LEU A 39 0.49 -10.71 -8.13
N GLN A 40 0.45 -10.24 -9.36
CA GLN A 40 1.41 -9.29 -9.90
C GLN A 40 0.69 -8.09 -10.48
N GLN A 41 1.16 -6.90 -10.12
CA GLN A 41 0.62 -5.64 -10.62
C GLN A 41 1.76 -4.65 -10.82
N ASN A 42 1.70 -3.87 -11.90
CA ASN A 42 2.64 -2.76 -12.09
C ASN A 42 2.46 -1.71 -10.97
N VAL A 43 3.56 -1.27 -10.36
CA VAL A 43 3.53 -0.33 -9.22
C VAL A 43 2.93 1.00 -9.60
N LEU A 44 3.29 1.56 -10.76
CA LEU A 44 2.76 2.85 -11.22
C LEU A 44 1.24 2.82 -11.39
N SER A 45 0.74 1.72 -11.97
CA SER A 45 -0.69 1.48 -12.12
C SER A 45 -1.40 1.33 -10.78
N PHE A 46 -0.74 0.72 -9.78
CA PHE A 46 -1.28 0.65 -8.42
C PHE A 46 -1.32 2.02 -7.75
N VAL A 47 -0.21 2.77 -7.73
CA VAL A 47 -0.15 4.07 -7.04
C VAL A 47 -1.09 5.11 -7.64
N SER A 48 -1.30 5.07 -8.97
CA SER A 48 -2.22 6.00 -9.66
C SER A 48 -3.67 5.84 -9.20
N VAL A 49 -4.08 4.61 -8.88
CA VAL A 49 -5.46 4.33 -8.42
C VAL A 49 -5.58 4.34 -6.90
N ALA A 50 -4.54 3.86 -6.18
CA ALA A 50 -4.51 3.75 -4.73
C ALA A 50 -4.71 5.12 -4.05
N GLY A 51 -4.01 6.15 -4.53
CA GLY A 51 -4.13 7.50 -3.96
C GLY A 51 -5.51 8.13 -4.15
N GLN A 52 -6.21 7.82 -5.24
CA GLN A 52 -7.58 8.28 -5.45
C GLN A 52 -8.56 7.48 -4.58
N TRP A 53 -8.50 6.14 -4.65
CA TRP A 53 -9.34 5.25 -3.86
C TRP A 53 -9.29 5.58 -2.37
N PHE A 54 -8.10 5.72 -1.80
CA PHE A 54 -7.94 6.05 -0.39
C PHE A 54 -8.56 7.41 -0.03
N ARG A 55 -8.50 8.41 -0.92
CA ARG A 55 -9.10 9.73 -0.68
C ARG A 55 -10.61 9.74 -0.75
N GLU A 56 -11.21 8.85 -1.54
CA GLU A 56 -12.66 8.73 -1.73
C GLU A 56 -13.35 7.94 -0.60
N LEU A 57 -12.58 7.23 0.23
CA LEU A 57 -13.12 6.51 1.38
C LEU A 57 -13.69 7.46 2.45
N PRO A 58 -14.74 7.02 3.17
CA PRO A 58 -15.19 7.67 4.40
C PRO A 58 -14.05 7.87 5.39
N THR A 59 -14.11 8.94 6.19
CA THR A 59 -13.08 9.23 7.22
C THR A 59 -12.82 8.05 8.15
N ASN A 60 -13.87 7.38 8.62
CA ASN A 60 -13.73 6.22 9.51
C ASN A 60 -12.92 5.07 8.87
N ASP A 61 -13.16 4.78 7.60
CA ASP A 61 -12.43 3.72 6.88
C ASP A 61 -10.96 4.12 6.68
N ARG A 62 -10.68 5.39 6.36
CA ARG A 62 -9.30 5.90 6.24
C ARG A 62 -8.55 5.80 7.56
N GLU A 63 -9.17 6.19 8.66
CA GLU A 63 -8.59 6.09 10.01
C GLU A 63 -8.34 4.63 10.41
N GLU A 64 -9.26 3.73 10.09
CA GLU A 64 -9.10 2.30 10.37
C GLU A 64 -7.92 1.69 9.60
N ILE A 65 -7.76 2.02 8.31
CA ILE A 65 -6.60 1.60 7.50
C ILE A 65 -5.30 2.07 8.14
N VAL A 66 -5.23 3.37 8.47
CA VAL A 66 -4.02 3.96 9.03
C VAL A 66 -3.67 3.33 10.37
N ARG A 67 -4.66 3.14 11.25
CA ARG A 67 -4.49 2.50 12.55
C ARG A 67 -4.04 1.05 12.40
N THR A 68 -4.64 0.30 11.47
CA THR A 68 -4.30 -1.11 11.22
C THR A 68 -2.85 -1.29 10.80
N PHE A 69 -2.31 -0.38 9.99
CA PHE A 69 -0.91 -0.38 9.60
C PHE A 69 -0.01 0.48 10.51
N GLY A 70 -0.52 0.95 11.66
CA GLY A 70 0.22 1.76 12.61
C GLY A 70 0.88 3.01 12.02
N CYS A 71 0.32 3.58 10.95
CA CYS A 71 0.85 4.81 10.37
C CYS A 71 0.42 6.02 11.21
N GLU A 72 1.18 7.11 11.16
CA GLU A 72 0.82 8.34 11.88
C GLU A 72 -0.14 9.19 11.04
N VAL A 73 -1.21 9.69 11.64
CA VAL A 73 -2.06 10.73 11.04
C VAL A 73 -1.71 12.06 11.67
N SER A 74 -1.43 13.05 10.84
CA SER A 74 -1.37 14.47 11.21
C SER A 74 -2.41 15.23 10.41
N GLU A 75 -2.77 16.43 10.84
CA GLU A 75 -3.65 17.32 10.07
C GLU A 75 -2.87 18.55 9.62
N TYR A 76 -3.05 18.95 8.37
CA TYR A 76 -2.55 20.21 7.84
C TYR A 76 -3.64 20.86 7.01
N ASP A 77 -4.03 22.08 7.39
CA ASP A 77 -5.08 22.84 6.69
C ASP A 77 -6.41 22.07 6.54
N GLY A 78 -6.80 21.30 7.57
CA GLY A 78 -8.01 20.48 7.55
C GLY A 78 -7.91 19.20 6.72
N HIS A 79 -6.74 18.88 6.18
CA HIS A 79 -6.49 17.66 5.42
C HIS A 79 -5.64 16.66 6.22
N PRO A 80 -6.08 15.40 6.36
CA PRO A 80 -5.29 14.38 7.02
C PRO A 80 -4.05 14.03 6.16
N ILE A 81 -2.87 14.28 6.70
CA ILE A 81 -1.59 13.84 6.18
C ILE A 81 -1.20 12.56 6.91
N VAL A 82 -1.21 11.44 6.18
CA VAL A 82 -0.68 10.17 6.68
C VAL A 82 0.81 10.11 6.44
N ARG A 83 1.59 9.76 7.46
CA ARG A 83 3.02 9.51 7.36
C ARG A 83 3.32 8.03 7.44
N ALA A 84 4.08 7.55 6.46
CA ALA A 84 4.55 6.18 6.39
C ALA A 84 5.65 5.90 7.41
N HIS A 85 5.76 4.63 7.79
CA HIS A 85 6.94 4.08 8.44
C HIS A 85 8.18 4.32 7.55
N GLY A 86 9.20 4.99 8.09
CA GLY A 86 10.44 5.31 7.36
C GLY A 86 10.48 6.67 6.66
N GLY A 87 9.42 7.48 6.79
CA GLY A 87 9.32 8.79 6.15
C GLY A 87 8.86 8.70 4.70
N GLY A 88 7.89 9.53 4.32
CA GLY A 88 7.25 9.51 3.01
C GLY A 88 5.72 9.40 3.09
N GLN A 89 5.08 9.50 1.94
CA GLN A 89 3.63 9.37 1.82
C GLN A 89 3.26 7.90 1.50
N PRO A 90 2.41 7.26 2.31
CA PRO A 90 1.97 5.90 2.06
C PRO A 90 0.90 5.86 0.96
N TYR A 91 0.94 4.80 0.14
CA TYR A 91 -0.14 4.45 -0.78
C TYR A 91 -0.91 3.25 -0.22
N PHE A 92 -2.21 3.44 0.00
CA PHE A 92 -3.13 2.37 0.38
C PHE A 92 -4.08 2.07 -0.77
N GLY A 93 -4.25 0.80 -1.12
CA GLY A 93 -5.14 0.44 -2.22
C GLY A 93 -5.53 -1.04 -2.21
N PRO A 94 -6.70 -1.39 -2.77
CA PRO A 94 -7.14 -2.76 -2.89
C PRO A 94 -6.48 -3.45 -4.10
N VAL A 95 -6.17 -4.73 -3.94
CA VAL A 95 -5.75 -5.64 -5.01
C VAL A 95 -6.65 -6.86 -4.99
N LEU A 96 -7.45 -7.03 -6.04
CA LEU A 96 -8.37 -8.16 -6.20
C LEU A 96 -7.62 -9.37 -6.77
N CYS A 97 -7.73 -10.53 -6.11
CA CYS A 97 -7.35 -11.78 -6.72
C CYS A 97 -8.41 -12.21 -7.75
N GLY A 98 -8.05 -12.29 -9.02
CA GLY A 98 -8.97 -12.74 -10.08
C GLY A 98 -9.42 -14.20 -9.97
N ASP A 99 -8.69 -15.04 -9.21
CA ASP A 99 -8.96 -16.47 -9.11
C ASP A 99 -9.93 -16.84 -7.98
N CYS A 100 -9.81 -16.19 -6.82
CA CYS A 100 -10.64 -16.50 -5.64
C CYS A 100 -11.41 -15.29 -5.09
N SER A 101 -11.40 -14.17 -5.83
CA SER A 101 -12.11 -12.93 -5.51
C SER A 101 -11.74 -12.32 -4.15
N THR A 102 -10.67 -12.77 -3.51
CA THR A 102 -10.17 -12.20 -2.26
C THR A 102 -9.57 -10.82 -2.53
N ILE A 103 -9.99 -9.82 -1.75
CA ILE A 103 -9.48 -8.45 -1.85
C ILE A 103 -8.39 -8.25 -0.79
N HIS A 104 -7.24 -7.76 -1.24
CA HIS A 104 -6.09 -7.47 -0.39
C HIS A 104 -5.94 -5.97 -0.28
N LEU A 105 -5.92 -5.44 0.93
CA LEU A 105 -5.52 -4.07 1.17
C LEU A 105 -4.00 -4.01 1.24
N ILE A 106 -3.40 -3.23 0.35
CA ILE A 106 -1.96 -3.07 0.22
C ILE A 106 -1.53 -1.71 0.71
N TYR A 107 -0.47 -1.71 1.51
CA TYR A 107 0.26 -0.53 1.93
C TYR A 107 1.64 -0.55 1.28
N LEU A 108 1.90 0.42 0.40
CA LEU A 108 3.13 0.59 -0.36
C LEU A 108 3.76 1.96 -0.08
N ASN A 109 5.08 2.00 0.09
CA ASN A 109 5.85 3.23 -0.07
C ASN A 109 6.44 3.26 -1.48
N PHE A 110 6.27 4.37 -2.18
CA PHE A 110 6.90 4.59 -3.48
C PHE A 110 7.43 6.03 -3.54
N PHE A 111 8.72 6.19 -3.82
CA PHE A 111 9.37 7.49 -3.85
C PHE A 111 10.60 7.50 -4.74
N GLU A 112 11.00 8.70 -5.18
CA GLU A 112 12.26 8.93 -5.86
C GLU A 112 13.35 9.30 -4.85
N LYS A 113 14.47 8.58 -4.89
CA LYS A 113 15.69 8.86 -4.15
C LYS A 113 16.70 9.50 -5.09
N GLN A 114 17.20 10.67 -4.72
CA GLN A 114 18.17 11.38 -5.56
C GLN A 114 19.55 10.69 -5.59
N PRO A 115 20.22 10.63 -6.77
CA PRO A 115 19.71 11.05 -8.09
C PRO A 115 18.84 9.97 -8.77
N ALA A 116 17.60 10.34 -9.16
CA ALA A 116 16.72 9.62 -10.09
C ALA A 116 16.58 8.09 -9.90
N ARG A 117 16.47 7.63 -8.65
CA ARG A 117 16.33 6.20 -8.31
C ARG A 117 15.00 5.96 -7.63
N TYR A 118 14.11 5.21 -8.26
CA TYR A 118 12.79 4.92 -7.73
C TYR A 118 12.84 3.70 -6.83
N VAL A 119 12.26 3.85 -5.64
CA VAL A 119 12.23 2.81 -4.61
C VAL A 119 10.77 2.50 -4.30
N ALA A 120 10.39 1.23 -4.46
CA ALA A 120 9.11 0.71 -3.97
C ALA A 120 9.35 -0.29 -2.84
N VAL A 121 8.58 -0.14 -1.76
CA VAL A 121 8.64 -0.99 -0.57
C VAL A 121 7.23 -1.41 -0.20
N LEU A 122 6.92 -2.71 -0.27
CA LEU A 122 5.64 -3.26 0.19
C LEU A 122 5.62 -3.28 1.71
N GLN A 123 5.06 -2.26 2.35
CA GLN A 123 5.06 -2.12 3.79
C GLN A 123 4.01 -2.97 4.49
N GLY A 124 2.85 -3.20 3.88
CA GLY A 124 1.83 -4.00 4.55
C GLY A 124 0.85 -4.62 3.60
N ALA A 125 0.25 -5.70 4.06
CA ALA A 125 -0.84 -6.37 3.36
C ALA A 125 -1.79 -7.01 4.36
N ALA A 126 -3.08 -6.81 4.13
CA ALA A 126 -4.18 -7.37 4.90
C ALA A 126 -5.28 -7.85 3.95
N ARG A 127 -6.16 -8.73 4.42
CA ARG A 127 -7.40 -9.06 3.72
C ARG A 127 -8.47 -8.06 4.13
N ILE A 128 -9.34 -7.67 3.19
CA ILE A 128 -10.51 -6.84 3.49
C ILE A 128 -11.80 -7.48 3.01
N GLU A 129 -12.87 -7.21 3.76
CA GLU A 129 -14.26 -7.53 3.42
C GLU A 129 -14.97 -6.19 3.17
N VAL A 130 -15.51 -6.02 1.96
CA VAL A 130 -16.21 -4.81 1.49
C VAL A 130 -17.71 -5.02 1.55
#